data_AF-A0A7W0NI88-F1
#
_entry.id   AF-A0A7W0NI88-F1
#
_cell.length_a   1.000
_cell.length_b   1.000
_cell.length_c   1.000
_cell.angle_alpha   90.00
_cell.angle_beta   90.00
_cell.angle_gamma   90.00
#
_symmetry.space_group_name_H-M   'P 1'
#
loop_
_entity.id
_entity.type
_entity.pdbx_description
1 polymer ?
#
loop_
_entity_poly.entity_id
_entity_poly.type
_entity_poly.pdbx_seq_one_letter_code
_entity_poly.pdbx_strand_id
1 'polypeptide(L)'
;MRFAISQHHVRLHDLVVAFDSDDQSMAETWRAVGEAAWKLGWRRPGYHVVRKLVRLERARRRARAETRRAMREVFESMPSPLVLDQRRALERLAEARRRERLVLEQHKPP
;
A
#
# COMPACT_ATOMS: atom_id res chain seq x y z
N MET A 1 -22.77 -6.62 9.81
CA MET A 1 -22.87 -7.16 8.44
C MET A 1 -21.47 -7.40 7.89
N ARG A 2 -21.04 -8.68 7.75
CA ARG A 2 -19.78 -9.05 7.07
C ARG A 2 -20.05 -9.00 5.57
N PHE A 3 -19.47 -8.04 4.85
CA PHE A 3 -19.43 -8.10 3.39
C PHE A 3 -18.55 -9.30 3.03
N ALA A 4 -19.16 -10.36 2.50
CA ALA A 4 -18.42 -11.41 1.83
C ALA A 4 -17.69 -10.75 0.66
N ILE A 5 -16.39 -10.46 0.83
CA ILE A 5 -15.56 -9.99 -0.25
C ILE A 5 -15.58 -11.10 -1.28
N SER A 6 -16.21 -10.86 -2.43
CA SER A 6 -16.24 -11.86 -3.49
C SER A 6 -14.81 -12.19 -3.89
N GLN A 7 -14.50 -13.46 -4.20
CA GLN A 7 -13.16 -13.84 -4.66
C GLN A 7 -12.66 -12.99 -5.84
N HIS A 8 -13.60 -12.44 -6.62
CA HIS A 8 -13.32 -11.46 -7.68
C HIS A 8 -12.64 -10.19 -7.18
N HIS A 9 -12.97 -9.71 -5.97
CA HIS A 9 -12.34 -8.52 -5.38
C HIS A 9 -10.88 -8.77 -4.97
N VAL A 10 -10.55 -9.98 -4.50
CA VAL A 10 -9.18 -10.38 -4.17
C VAL A 10 -8.34 -10.45 -5.45
N ARG A 11 -8.83 -11.19 -6.46
CA ARG A 11 -8.12 -11.32 -7.74
C ARG A 11 -7.97 -9.99 -8.48
N LEU A 12 -8.93 -9.09 -8.37
CA LEU A 12 -8.84 -7.75 -8.95
C LEU A 12 -7.79 -6.88 -8.23
N HIS A 13 -7.66 -7.02 -6.91
CA HIS A 13 -6.60 -6.36 -6.16
C HIS A 13 -5.21 -6.84 -6.63
N ASP A 14 -5.04 -8.14 -6.87
CA ASP A 14 -3.77 -8.68 -7.36
C ASP A 14 -3.38 -8.10 -8.73
N LEU A 15 -4.36 -7.91 -9.64
CA LEU A 15 -4.11 -7.20 -10.89
C LEU A 15 -3.68 -5.75 -10.65
N VAL A 16 -4.31 -5.04 -9.70
CA VAL A 16 -3.90 -3.67 -9.36
C VAL A 16 -2.49 -3.62 -8.80
N VAL A 17 -2.11 -4.56 -7.92
CA VAL A 17 -0.74 -4.67 -7.39
C VAL A 17 0.25 -4.92 -8.52
N ALA A 18 -0.09 -5.77 -9.48
CA ALA A 18 0.79 -6.13 -10.59
C ALA A 18 0.95 -5.01 -11.64
N PHE A 19 -0.10 -4.21 -11.88
CA PHE A 19 -0.11 -3.22 -12.96
C PHE A 19 0.07 -1.77 -12.49
N ASP A 20 -0.12 -1.44 -11.21
CA ASP A 20 0.05 -0.06 -10.73
C ASP A 20 1.53 0.26 -10.45
N SER A 21 2.03 1.29 -11.12
CA SER A 21 3.30 1.95 -10.79
C SER A 21 3.05 3.36 -10.23
N ASP A 22 3.99 3.87 -9.42
CA ASP A 22 3.90 5.23 -8.85
C ASP A 22 3.94 6.31 -9.96
N ASP A 23 4.65 6.05 -11.05
CA ASP A 23 4.82 6.98 -12.18
C ASP A 23 3.66 6.95 -13.19
N GLN A 24 2.76 5.97 -13.06
CA GLN A 24 1.63 5.81 -13.99
C GLN A 24 0.36 6.49 -13.48
N SER A 25 -0.45 6.98 -14.41
CA SER A 25 -1.75 7.53 -14.10
C SER A 25 -2.73 6.43 -13.71
N MET A 26 -3.71 6.75 -12.85
CA MET A 26 -4.76 5.78 -12.47
C MET A 26 -5.58 5.30 -13.68
N ALA A 27 -5.68 6.12 -14.73
CA ALA A 27 -6.37 5.76 -15.96
C ALA A 27 -5.61 4.69 -16.74
N GLU A 28 -4.28 4.75 -16.80
CA GLU A 28 -3.44 3.72 -17.41
C GLU A 28 -3.55 2.41 -16.65
N THR A 29 -3.43 2.44 -15.31
CA THR A 29 -3.64 1.27 -14.47
C THR A 29 -5.02 0.64 -14.73
N TRP A 30 -6.08 1.45 -14.80
CA TRP A 30 -7.43 0.94 -15.10
C TRP A 30 -7.54 0.31 -16.49
N ARG A 31 -6.91 0.89 -17.52
CA ARG A 31 -6.88 0.27 -18.85
C ARG A 31 -6.18 -1.08 -18.79
N ALA A 32 -4.97 -1.15 -18.21
CA ALA A 32 -4.20 -2.39 -18.09
C ALA A 32 -4.95 -3.48 -17.31
N VAL A 33 -5.50 -3.13 -16.14
CA VAL A 33 -6.31 -4.04 -15.32
C VAL A 33 -7.58 -4.47 -16.05
N GLY A 34 -8.21 -3.57 -16.78
CA GLY A 34 -9.39 -3.87 -17.58
C GLY A 34 -9.12 -4.87 -18.71
N GLU A 35 -8.02 -4.69 -19.44
CA GLU A 35 -7.56 -5.62 -20.46
C GLU A 35 -7.19 -6.99 -19.86
N ALA A 36 -6.49 -7.01 -18.73
CA ALA A 36 -6.13 -8.25 -18.05
C ALA A 36 -7.38 -9.00 -17.54
N ALA A 37 -8.33 -8.30 -16.91
CA ALA A 37 -9.59 -8.88 -16.46
C ALA A 37 -10.37 -9.48 -17.62
N TRP A 38 -10.44 -8.79 -18.76
CA TRP A 38 -11.09 -9.30 -19.97
C TRP A 38 -10.41 -10.58 -20.50
N LYS A 39 -9.08 -10.60 -20.59
CA LYS A 39 -8.31 -11.78 -21.02
C LYS A 39 -8.48 -12.98 -20.09
N LEU A 40 -8.76 -12.73 -18.81
CA LEU A 40 -9.04 -13.76 -17.80
C LEU A 40 -10.51 -14.21 -17.78
N GLY A 41 -11.34 -13.72 -18.72
CA GLY A 41 -12.76 -14.05 -18.81
C GLY A 41 -13.63 -13.35 -17.76
N TRP A 42 -13.13 -12.29 -17.13
CA TRP A 42 -13.87 -11.51 -16.12
C TRP A 42 -14.54 -10.30 -16.76
N ARG A 43 -15.63 -9.85 -16.14
CA ARG A 43 -16.24 -8.57 -16.49
C ARG A 43 -15.23 -7.44 -16.21
N ARG A 44 -15.09 -6.52 -17.17
CA ARG A 44 -14.24 -5.34 -17.03
C ARG A 44 -14.65 -4.54 -15.77
N PRO A 45 -13.72 -4.26 -14.85
CA PRO A 45 -14.02 -3.51 -13.63
C PRO A 45 -14.29 -2.04 -13.96
N GLY A 46 -15.23 -1.44 -13.21
CA GLY A 46 -15.49 -0.01 -13.29
C GLY A 46 -14.31 0.82 -12.78
N TYR A 47 -14.09 1.99 -13.38
CA TYR A 47 -12.97 2.87 -13.03
C TYR A 47 -12.93 3.22 -11.53
N HIS A 48 -14.09 3.48 -10.90
CA HIS A 48 -14.17 3.79 -9.47
C HIS A 48 -13.64 2.67 -8.57
N VAL A 49 -13.86 1.41 -8.94
CA VAL A 49 -13.37 0.25 -8.18
C VAL A 49 -11.85 0.17 -8.25
N VAL A 50 -11.29 0.25 -9.47
CA VAL A 50 -9.84 0.24 -9.67
C VAL A 50 -9.19 1.43 -8.99
N ARG A 51 -9.75 2.64 -9.13
CA ARG A 51 -9.27 3.85 -8.45
C ARG A 51 -9.21 3.70 -6.94
N LYS A 52 -10.22 3.06 -6.33
CA LYS A 52 -10.23 2.78 -4.89
C LYS A 52 -9.09 1.83 -4.53
N LEU A 53 -8.93 0.72 -5.25
CA LEU A 53 -7.87 -0.26 -5.02
C LEU A 53 -6.47 0.34 -5.19
N VAL A 54 -6.25 1.15 -6.23
CA VAL A 54 -4.96 1.84 -6.47
C VAL A 54 -4.62 2.77 -5.31
N ARG A 55 -5.59 3.55 -4.80
CA ARG A 55 -5.36 4.42 -3.65
C ARG A 55 -4.95 3.64 -2.41
N LEU A 56 -5.61 2.51 -2.15
CA LEU A 56 -5.29 1.63 -1.03
C LEU A 56 -3.88 1.06 -1.17
N GLU A 57 -3.52 0.58 -2.36
CA GLU A 57 -2.20 0.01 -2.59
C GLU A 57 -1.08 1.07 -2.49
N ARG A 58 -1.28 2.26 -3.07
CA ARG A 58 -0.32 3.36 -2.91
C ARG A 58 -0.18 3.81 -1.45
N ALA A 59 -1.28 3.84 -0.68
CA ALA A 59 -1.20 4.13 0.76
C ALA A 59 -0.39 3.08 1.52
N ARG A 60 -0.59 1.79 1.21
CA ARG A 60 0.21 0.68 1.78
C ARG A 60 1.69 0.80 1.42
N ARG A 61 2.03 1.07 0.15
CA ARG A 61 3.41 1.27 -0.28
C ARG A 61 4.07 2.45 0.43
N ARG A 62 3.38 3.58 0.56
CA ARG A 62 3.86 4.76 1.29
C ARG A 62 4.13 4.45 2.76
N ALA A 63 3.20 3.82 3.45
CA ALA A 63 3.39 3.47 4.88
C ALA A 63 4.58 2.50 5.10
N ARG A 64 4.75 1.53 4.19
CA ARG A 64 5.94 0.66 4.15
C ARG A 64 7.23 1.44 3.90
N ALA A 65 7.21 2.38 2.94
CA ALA A 65 8.37 3.20 2.61
C ALA A 65 8.76 4.14 3.76
N GLU A 66 7.79 4.75 4.44
CA GLU A 66 7.98 5.55 5.65
C GLU A 66 8.64 4.73 6.76
N THR A 67 8.15 3.51 7.00
CA THR A 67 8.76 2.62 8.00
C THR A 67 10.19 2.25 7.65
N ARG A 68 10.47 1.91 6.38
CA ARG A 68 11.85 1.66 5.92
C ARG A 68 12.75 2.88 6.08
N ARG A 69 12.23 4.08 5.79
CA ARG A 69 12.96 5.34 5.98
C ARG A 69 13.28 5.58 7.46
N ALA A 70 12.29 5.47 8.34
CA ALA A 70 12.50 5.64 9.78
C ALA A 70 13.48 4.59 10.34
N MET A 71 13.47 3.37 9.81
CA MET A 71 14.44 2.35 10.18
C MET A 71 15.87 2.72 9.77
N ARG A 72 16.07 3.31 8.58
CA ARG A 72 17.38 3.86 8.19
C ARG A 72 17.82 5.00 9.10
N GLU A 73 16.91 5.90 9.45
CA GLU A 73 17.21 7.01 10.37
C GLU A 73 17.67 6.51 11.75
N VAL A 74 17.13 5.38 12.24
CA VAL A 74 17.63 4.73 13.46
C VAL A 74 19.07 4.26 13.28
N PHE A 75 19.38 3.53 12.20
CA PHE A 75 20.75 3.06 11.93
C PHE A 75 21.74 4.23 11.78
N GLU A 76 21.35 5.29 11.07
CA GLU A 76 22.16 6.50 10.90
C GLU A 76 22.39 7.25 12.22
N SER A 77 21.47 7.14 13.19
CA SER A 77 21.60 7.76 14.51
C SER A 77 22.47 6.98 15.50
N MET A 78 22.75 5.70 15.26
CA MET A 78 23.56 4.85 16.15
C MET A 78 24.96 5.39 16.46
N PRO A 79 25.74 5.95 15.52
CA PRO A 79 27.04 6.54 15.82
C PRO A 79 26.95 7.88 16.54
N SER A 80 25.75 8.49 16.68
CA SER A 80 25.61 9.75 17.41
C SER A 80 25.87 9.53 18.92
N PRO A 81 26.74 10.34 19.55
CA PRO A 81 26.92 10.32 21.00
C PRO A 81 25.73 10.92 21.75
N LEU A 82 24.77 11.54 21.04
CA LEU A 82 23.60 12.17 21.63
C LEU A 82 22.45 11.15 21.78
N VAL A 83 22.17 10.77 23.02
CA VAL A 83 21.02 9.88 23.38
C VAL A 83 19.69 10.43 22.86
N LEU A 84 19.55 11.76 22.76
CA LEU A 84 18.35 12.40 22.23
C LEU A 84 18.11 12.08 20.75
N ASP A 85 19.16 11.94 19.94
CA ASP A 85 19.02 11.64 18.50
C ASP A 85 18.54 10.21 18.29
N GLN A 86 19.13 9.27 19.03
CA GLN A 86 18.73 7.86 19.03
C GLN A 86 17.28 7.71 19.50
N ARG A 87 16.91 8.39 20.59
CA ARG A 87 15.53 8.37 21.10
C ARG A 87 14.53 8.92 20.08
N ARG A 88 14.83 10.06 19.45
CA ARG A 88 13.97 10.66 18.40
C ARG A 88 13.83 9.75 17.18
N ALA A 89 14.90 9.06 16.79
CA ALA A 89 14.84 8.12 15.66
C ALA A 89 13.97 6.90 16.00
N LEU A 90 14.10 6.35 17.22
CA LEU A 90 13.27 5.24 17.70
C LEU A 90 11.80 5.62 17.83
N GLU A 91 11.49 6.83 18.33
CA GLU A 91 10.12 7.35 18.42
C GLU A 91 9.48 7.47 17.02
N ARG A 92 10.22 8.01 16.03
CA ARG A 92 9.78 8.08 14.63
C ARG A 92 9.53 6.70 14.02
N LEU A 93 10.39 5.71 14.29
CA LEU A 93 10.18 4.34 13.84
C LEU A 93 8.94 3.71 14.47
N ALA A 94 8.73 3.92 15.77
CA ALA A 94 7.55 3.41 16.46
C ALA A 94 6.26 4.02 15.89
N GLU A 95 6.26 5.31 15.57
CA GLU A 95 5.12 5.97 14.94
C GLU A 95 4.88 5.46 13.51
N ALA A 96 5.92 5.34 12.69
CA ALA A 96 5.81 4.80 11.33
C ALA A 96 5.23 3.38 11.33
N ARG A 97 5.70 2.51 12.23
CA ARG A 97 5.14 1.15 12.40
C ARG A 97 3.68 1.14 12.84
N ARG A 98 3.28 2.05 13.74
CA ARG A 98 1.86 2.20 14.12
C ARG A 98 1.01 2.61 12.93
N ARG A 99 1.45 3.60 12.15
CA ARG A 99 0.75 4.04 10.93
C ARG A 99 0.66 2.94 9.89
N GLU A 100 1.75 2.22 9.64
CA GLU A 100 1.76 1.06 8.75
C GLU A 100 0.76 0.00 9.20
N ARG A 101 0.76 -0.36 10.49
CA ARG A 101 -0.21 -1.31 11.04
C ARG A 101 -1.64 -0.84 10.82
N LEU A 102 -1.96 0.42 11.09
CA LEU A 102 -3.29 0.99 10.88
C LEU A 102 -3.72 0.92 9.40
N VAL A 103 -2.83 1.28 8.48
CA VAL A 103 -3.11 1.20 7.02
C VAL A 103 -3.30 -0.26 6.58
N LEU A 104 -2.53 -1.19 7.13
CA LEU A 104 -2.69 -2.61 6.84
C LEU A 104 -3.98 -3.19 7.44
N GLU A 105 -4.35 -2.81 8.66
CA GLU A 105 -5.55 -3.29 9.36
C GLU A 105 -6.84 -2.69 8.81
N GLN A 106 -6.87 -1.39 8.51
CA GLN A 106 -8.02 -0.73 7.85
C GLN A 106 -8.31 -1.31 6.47
N HIS A 107 -7.33 -1.98 5.87
CA HIS A 107 -7.42 -2.47 4.49
C HIS A 107 -7.21 -3.97 4.40
N LYS A 108 -7.11 -4.70 5.52
CA LYS A 108 -7.03 -6.17 5.51
C LYS A 108 -8.35 -6.69 4.97
N PRO A 109 -8.37 -7.45 3.84
CA PRO A 109 -9.57 -8.21 3.52
C PRO A 109 -9.84 -9.17 4.69
N PRO A 110 -11.09 -9.28 5.18
CA PRO A 110 -11.45 -10.18 6.26
C PRO A 110 -11.16 -11.64 5.92
#